data_AF-A0A954XKP3-F1
#
_entry.id   AF-A0A954XKP3-F1
#
_cell.length_a   1.000
_cell.length_b   1.000
_cell.length_c   1.000
_cell.angle_alpha   90.00
_cell.angle_beta   90.00
_cell.angle_gamma   90.00
#
_symmetry.space_group_name_H-M   'P 1'
#
loop_
_entity.id
_entity.type
_entity.pdbx_description
1 polymer ?
#
loop_
_entity_poly.entity_id
_entity_poly.type
_entity_poly.pdbx_seq_one_letter_code
_entity_poly.pdbx_strand_id
1 'polypeptide(L)'
;WALDYFKSTQLEEERKTGWKLRPVDENRVPSATKARQAFVDAMQRWDVEAADAAVAGLARSAGSHEVVELFYRFGGRDYRSIGHKAIYVANSWRTLQCIGWQHAEPVLRSLAYALLNHEGEPNPADNDLSPDQPWRHNQELAKTIRPDWLEGKSDEAATRDLLTTLRTGSPSDAADQAAELLNRGIAPDSVWDAVFVGSGELLMRQPGIIGLHTLTTANAMRYAFGASADDETRRLLLLQNCAFVPKFRESAQSRGRISDTTINDLEPRTPDGKSAAEKLDEIFAEASGDRRQAAAKIRGYLAEGGDPHALIDTARRLVFRKGNDAHDYKFSSAVLEDYAHVSSPYRDLFLALSVFNLPGSRDRDNQLVERTRAALA
;
A
#
# COMPACT_ATOMS: atom_id res chain seq x y z
N TRP A 1 0.93 21.07 -8.88
CA TRP A 1 -0.07 19.99 -8.72
C TRP A 1 -0.27 19.68 -7.26
N ALA A 2 0.72 19.11 -6.55
CA ALA A 2 0.54 18.73 -5.13
C ALA A 2 0.10 19.90 -4.22
N LEU A 3 0.71 21.09 -4.38
CA LEU A 3 0.29 22.30 -3.65
C LEU A 3 -1.13 22.75 -4.04
N ASP A 4 -1.47 22.69 -5.33
CA ASP A 4 -2.82 23.05 -5.81
C ASP A 4 -3.87 22.08 -5.25
N TYR A 5 -3.58 20.79 -5.27
CA TYR A 5 -4.42 19.72 -4.73
C TYR A 5 -4.60 19.86 -3.22
N PHE A 6 -3.52 20.15 -2.49
CA PHE A 6 -3.60 20.45 -1.05
C PHE A 6 -4.51 21.66 -0.78
N LYS A 7 -4.37 22.74 -1.55
CA LYS A 7 -5.23 23.92 -1.38
C LYS A 7 -6.68 23.67 -1.77
N SER A 8 -6.94 22.91 -2.84
CA SER A 8 -8.30 22.56 -3.23
C SER A 8 -8.99 21.67 -2.21
N THR A 9 -8.27 20.69 -1.63
CA THR A 9 -8.81 19.81 -0.58
C THR A 9 -9.07 20.57 0.72
N GLN A 10 -8.24 21.55 1.10
CA GLN A 10 -8.55 22.45 2.21
C GLN A 10 -9.86 23.23 1.99
N LEU A 11 -10.04 23.81 0.80
CA LEU A 11 -11.28 24.54 0.45
C LEU A 11 -12.50 23.63 0.37
N GLU A 12 -12.33 22.38 -0.08
CA GLU A 12 -13.38 21.39 -0.10
C GLU A 12 -13.81 20.99 1.31
N GLU A 13 -12.86 20.76 2.21
CA GLU A 13 -13.14 20.43 3.61
C GLU A 13 -13.88 21.58 4.31
N GLU A 14 -13.45 22.82 4.09
CA GLU A 14 -14.14 24.02 4.59
C GLU A 14 -15.61 24.11 4.16
N ARG A 15 -15.96 23.59 2.98
CA ARG A 15 -17.34 23.57 2.46
C ARG A 15 -18.15 22.37 2.94
N LYS A 16 -17.50 21.27 3.32
CA LYS A 16 -18.16 20.04 3.77
C LYS A 16 -18.44 20.09 5.26
N THR A 17 -17.45 19.76 6.08
CA THR A 17 -17.62 19.67 7.54
C THR A 17 -16.89 20.79 8.26
N GLY A 18 -15.90 21.42 7.61
CA GLY A 18 -15.04 22.41 8.22
C GLY A 18 -14.11 21.82 9.29
N TRP A 19 -13.88 20.51 9.26
CA TRP A 19 -13.10 19.85 10.28
C TRP A 19 -11.65 20.34 10.27
N LYS A 20 -11.13 20.59 11.48
CA LYS A 20 -9.73 20.96 11.72
C LYS A 20 -9.24 20.24 12.97
N LEU A 21 -8.00 19.78 12.92
CA LEU A 21 -7.33 19.24 14.11
C LEU A 21 -7.22 20.36 15.15
N ARG A 22 -7.87 20.17 16.31
CA ARG A 22 -7.89 21.16 17.39
C ARG A 22 -6.51 21.29 18.04
N PRO A 23 -6.21 22.39 18.75
CA PRO A 23 -5.06 22.45 19.65
C PRO A 23 -5.07 21.28 20.63
N VAL A 24 -3.89 20.78 21.00
CA VAL A 24 -3.77 19.72 22.00
C VAL A 24 -4.22 20.24 23.36
N ASP A 25 -4.86 19.39 24.15
CA ASP A 25 -5.13 19.68 25.56
C ASP A 25 -3.84 19.50 26.37
N GLU A 26 -3.12 20.60 26.59
CA GLU A 26 -1.82 20.62 27.28
C GLU A 26 -1.88 20.04 28.71
N ASN A 27 -3.03 20.08 29.38
CA ASN A 27 -3.18 19.51 30.73
C ASN A 27 -3.22 17.98 30.73
N ARG A 28 -3.53 17.37 29.57
CA ARG A 28 -3.60 15.91 29.39
C ARG A 28 -2.31 15.33 28.83
N VAL A 29 -1.37 16.16 28.39
CA VAL A 29 -0.10 15.69 27.81
C VAL A 29 0.71 14.96 28.89
N PRO A 30 0.99 13.66 28.73
CA PRO A 30 1.74 12.91 29.71
C PRO A 30 3.21 13.36 29.77
N SER A 31 3.86 13.13 30.90
CA SER A 31 5.31 13.32 31.01
C SER A 31 6.06 12.44 30.00
N ALA A 32 7.27 12.85 29.62
CA ALA A 32 8.13 12.10 28.69
C ALA A 32 8.23 10.60 29.02
N THR A 33 8.41 10.26 30.30
CA THR A 33 8.53 8.88 30.78
C THR A 33 7.24 8.06 30.70
N LYS A 34 6.08 8.71 30.55
CA LYS A 34 4.76 8.06 30.50
C LYS A 34 4.15 8.09 29.09
N ALA A 35 4.64 8.96 28.21
CA ALA A 35 4.04 9.23 26.91
C ALA A 35 3.91 7.99 26.03
N ARG A 36 4.96 7.15 25.98
CA ARG A 36 4.94 5.90 25.20
C ARG A 36 3.84 4.95 25.65
N GLN A 37 3.78 4.64 26.95
CA GLN A 37 2.78 3.70 27.47
C GLN A 37 1.36 4.28 27.35
N ALA A 38 1.19 5.56 27.67
CA ALA A 38 -0.08 6.26 27.51
C ALA A 38 -0.60 6.20 26.06
N PHE A 39 0.30 6.34 25.08
CA PHE A 39 -0.05 6.24 23.67
C PHE A 39 -0.47 4.81 23.30
N VAL A 40 0.30 3.79 23.70
CA VAL A 40 -0.06 2.39 23.45
C VAL A 40 -1.43 2.05 24.06
N ASP A 41 -1.65 2.41 25.33
CA ASP A 41 -2.92 2.14 26.02
C ASP A 41 -4.10 2.84 25.33
N ALA A 42 -3.93 4.11 24.94
CA ALA A 42 -4.95 4.87 24.22
C ALA A 42 -5.26 4.25 22.86
N MET A 43 -4.23 3.89 22.08
CA MET A 43 -4.40 3.25 20.79
C MET A 43 -5.11 1.90 20.92
N GLN A 44 -4.78 1.08 21.92
CA GLN A 44 -5.42 -0.22 22.19
C GLN A 44 -6.88 -0.08 22.63
N ARG A 45 -7.20 0.94 23.45
CA ARG A 45 -8.57 1.26 23.88
C ARG A 45 -9.39 2.02 22.82
N TRP A 46 -8.77 2.35 21.69
CA TRP A 46 -9.34 3.19 20.65
C TRP A 46 -9.81 4.56 21.16
N ASP A 47 -9.09 5.12 22.13
CA ASP A 47 -9.41 6.39 22.78
C ASP A 47 -8.76 7.55 22.02
N VAL A 48 -9.57 8.26 21.22
CA VAL A 48 -9.12 9.37 20.36
C VAL A 48 -8.49 10.50 21.14
N GLU A 49 -9.10 10.91 22.25
CA GLU A 49 -8.63 12.07 23.01
C GLU A 49 -7.37 11.75 23.81
N ALA A 50 -7.30 10.56 24.40
CA ALA A 50 -6.10 10.11 25.09
C ALA A 50 -4.94 9.89 24.11
N ALA A 51 -5.21 9.38 22.91
CA ALA A 51 -4.18 9.18 21.89
C ALA A 51 -3.61 10.51 21.39
N ASP A 52 -4.46 11.52 21.18
CA ASP A 52 -4.03 12.86 20.76
C ASP A 52 -3.11 13.53 21.79
N ALA A 53 -3.48 13.47 23.08
CA ALA A 53 -2.64 14.02 24.15
C ALA A 53 -1.32 13.22 24.31
N ALA A 54 -1.39 11.89 24.26
CA ALA A 54 -0.22 11.04 24.43
C ALA A 54 0.77 11.13 23.27
N VAL A 55 0.30 11.22 22.03
CA VAL A 55 1.17 11.36 20.86
C VAL A 55 1.85 12.73 20.81
N ALA A 56 1.20 13.79 21.32
CA ALA A 56 1.86 15.09 21.48
C ALA A 56 3.04 15.00 22.45
N GLY A 57 2.84 14.36 23.62
CA GLY A 57 3.93 14.10 24.56
C GLY A 57 5.04 13.25 23.93
N LEU A 58 4.67 12.21 23.19
CA LEU A 58 5.60 11.31 22.51
C LEU A 58 6.42 12.03 21.45
N ALA A 59 5.80 12.88 20.61
CA ALA A 59 6.46 13.66 19.58
C ALA A 59 7.50 14.64 20.14
N ARG A 60 7.29 15.11 21.38
CA ARG A 60 8.18 16.06 22.07
C ARG A 60 9.34 15.39 22.79
N SER A 61 9.23 14.10 23.12
CA SER A 61 10.20 13.42 24.00
C SER A 61 10.91 12.21 23.42
N ALA A 62 10.33 11.52 22.43
CA ALA A 62 10.87 10.27 21.89
C ALA A 62 11.66 10.47 20.60
N GLY A 63 12.56 9.52 20.31
CA GLY A 63 13.29 9.48 19.05
C GLY A 63 12.41 9.06 17.88
N SER A 64 12.70 9.55 16.67
CA SER A 64 11.90 9.29 15.46
C SER A 64 11.62 7.81 15.20
N HIS A 65 12.64 6.96 15.38
CA HIS A 65 12.51 5.52 15.22
C HIS A 65 11.61 4.89 16.28
N GLU A 66 11.70 5.31 17.55
CA GLU A 66 10.83 4.80 18.62
C GLU A 66 9.35 5.12 18.33
N VAL A 67 9.09 6.34 17.83
CA VAL A 67 7.74 6.75 17.46
C VAL A 67 7.22 5.92 16.30
N VAL A 68 7.99 5.82 15.20
CA VAL A 68 7.48 5.18 13.98
C VAL A 68 7.23 3.68 14.15
N GLU A 69 8.00 2.97 15.00
CA GLU A 69 7.74 1.55 15.30
C GLU A 69 6.31 1.32 15.81
N LEU A 70 5.82 2.21 16.69
CA LEU A 70 4.45 2.14 17.19
C LEU A 70 3.44 2.35 16.06
N PHE A 71 3.72 3.29 15.16
CA PHE A 71 2.85 3.58 14.02
C PHE A 71 2.87 2.48 12.96
N TYR A 72 3.97 1.78 12.73
CA TYR A 72 3.99 0.62 11.84
C TYR A 72 3.05 -0.47 12.34
N ARG A 73 3.11 -0.78 13.64
CA ARG A 73 2.22 -1.77 14.26
C ARG A 73 0.75 -1.35 14.16
N PHE A 74 0.40 -0.14 14.61
CA PHE A 74 -0.99 0.30 14.59
C PHE A 74 -1.52 0.61 13.19
N GLY A 75 -0.66 1.00 12.25
CA GLY A 75 -1.01 1.28 10.86
C GLY A 75 -1.48 0.05 10.09
N GLY A 76 -0.97 -1.13 10.45
CA GLY A 76 -1.43 -2.41 9.89
C GLY A 76 -2.64 -3.02 10.59
N ARG A 77 -3.08 -2.47 11.73
CA ARG A 77 -3.97 -3.18 12.66
C ARG A 77 -5.34 -3.56 12.09
N ASP A 78 -5.94 -2.77 11.21
CA ASP A 78 -7.31 -3.04 10.78
C ASP A 78 -7.58 -2.60 9.34
N TYR A 79 -8.56 -3.25 8.71
CA TYR A 79 -8.85 -3.06 7.28
C TYR A 79 -9.65 -1.79 6.98
N ARG A 80 -10.08 -1.01 7.99
CA ARG A 80 -10.89 0.20 7.76
C ARG A 80 -10.19 1.16 6.81
N SER A 81 -11.01 1.89 6.07
CA SER A 81 -10.54 2.83 5.05
C SER A 81 -9.67 2.16 3.99
N ILE A 82 -9.95 0.90 3.64
CA ILE A 82 -9.34 0.18 2.50
C ILE A 82 -7.81 0.27 2.47
N GLY A 83 -7.17 0.12 3.63
CA GLY A 83 -5.71 0.13 3.79
C GLY A 83 -5.04 1.51 3.86
N HIS A 84 -5.81 2.61 3.82
CA HIS A 84 -5.27 3.97 3.93
C HIS A 84 -4.43 4.19 5.20
N LYS A 85 -4.72 3.48 6.29
CA LYS A 85 -3.99 3.59 7.56
C LYS A 85 -2.49 3.28 7.39
N ALA A 86 -2.16 2.12 6.82
CA ALA A 86 -0.77 1.73 6.54
C ALA A 86 -0.11 2.70 5.54
N ILE A 87 -0.85 3.06 4.48
CA ILE A 87 -0.40 4.02 3.45
C ILE A 87 -0.05 5.37 4.08
N TYR A 88 -0.87 5.86 5.00
CA TYR A 88 -0.68 7.16 5.63
C TYR A 88 0.53 7.14 6.57
N VAL A 89 0.73 6.07 7.33
CA VAL A 89 1.93 5.88 8.18
C VAL A 89 3.20 5.90 7.32
N ALA A 90 3.26 5.07 6.28
CA ALA A 90 4.46 4.94 5.46
C ALA A 90 4.81 6.24 4.72
N ASN A 91 3.81 6.99 4.24
CA ASN A 91 4.03 8.28 3.57
C ASN A 91 4.33 9.42 4.54
N SER A 92 3.77 9.40 5.75
CA SER A 92 4.08 10.40 6.78
C SER A 92 5.51 10.28 7.25
N TRP A 93 6.00 9.05 7.47
CA TRP A 93 7.41 8.81 7.76
C TRP A 93 8.31 9.38 6.65
N ARG A 94 8.07 9.01 5.39
CA ARG A 94 8.83 9.52 4.23
C ARG A 94 8.76 11.05 4.12
N THR A 95 7.60 11.64 4.39
CA THR A 95 7.40 13.09 4.38
C THR A 95 8.25 13.76 5.46
N LEU A 96 8.25 13.24 6.69
CA LEU A 96 9.06 13.77 7.80
C LEU A 96 10.57 13.61 7.56
N GLN A 97 11.00 12.61 6.79
CA GLN A 97 12.40 12.53 6.33
C GLN A 97 12.77 13.65 5.35
N CYS A 98 11.79 14.17 4.60
CA CYS A 98 12.01 15.22 3.61
C CYS A 98 11.92 16.62 4.22
N ILE A 99 10.89 16.88 5.04
CA ILE A 99 10.62 18.22 5.59
C ILE A 99 11.24 18.44 6.98
N GLY A 100 11.68 17.37 7.65
CA GLY A 100 12.29 17.41 8.96
C GLY A 100 11.32 17.15 10.12
N TRP A 101 11.86 16.57 11.19
CA TRP A 101 11.13 16.11 12.38
C TRP A 101 10.65 17.23 13.30
N GLN A 102 11.14 18.46 13.13
CA GLN A 102 10.58 19.63 13.81
C GLN A 102 9.10 19.89 13.46
N HIS A 103 8.58 19.26 12.40
CA HIS A 103 7.18 19.31 11.99
C HIS A 103 6.38 18.06 12.41
N ALA A 104 6.95 17.17 13.22
CA ALA A 104 6.37 15.85 13.52
C ALA A 104 5.07 15.92 14.33
N GLU A 105 4.97 16.77 15.35
CA GLU A 105 3.82 16.79 16.24
C GLU A 105 2.45 16.88 15.53
N PRO A 106 2.18 17.86 14.63
CA PRO A 106 0.90 17.90 13.92
C PRO A 106 0.68 16.70 12.99
N VAL A 107 1.73 16.16 12.38
CA VAL A 107 1.65 14.97 11.50
C VAL A 107 1.29 13.74 12.32
N LEU A 108 1.97 13.51 13.44
CA LEU A 108 1.77 12.35 14.31
C LEU A 108 0.40 12.40 15.01
N ARG A 109 -0.07 13.58 15.40
CA ARG A 109 -1.43 13.77 15.92
C ARG A 109 -2.50 13.45 14.87
N SER A 110 -2.33 13.93 13.64
CA SER A 110 -3.22 13.58 12.53
C SER A 110 -3.22 12.09 12.22
N LEU A 111 -2.05 11.44 12.25
CA LEU A 111 -1.93 10.00 12.10
C LEU A 111 -2.65 9.25 13.22
N ALA A 112 -2.39 9.58 14.48
CA ALA A 112 -3.03 8.92 15.63
C ALA A 112 -4.55 8.96 15.51
N TYR A 113 -5.10 10.13 15.15
CA TYR A 113 -6.52 10.28 14.85
C TYR A 113 -6.97 9.32 13.72
N ALA A 114 -6.30 9.36 12.57
CA ALA A 114 -6.67 8.56 11.39
C ALA A 114 -6.54 7.04 11.59
N LEU A 115 -5.72 6.59 12.54
CA LEU A 115 -5.54 5.18 12.88
C LEU A 115 -6.64 4.64 13.80
N LEU A 116 -7.40 5.52 14.44
CA LEU A 116 -8.47 5.15 15.36
C LEU A 116 -9.83 5.02 14.66
N ASN A 117 -10.78 4.40 15.34
CA ASN A 117 -12.17 4.36 14.93
C ASN A 117 -12.83 5.60 15.52
N HIS A 118 -13.38 6.44 14.66
CA HIS A 118 -14.03 7.69 15.04
C HIS A 118 -15.33 7.92 14.25
N GLU A 119 -15.86 6.88 13.58
CA GLU A 119 -17.03 6.97 12.70
C GLU A 119 -18.02 5.83 12.93
N GLY A 120 -19.09 6.11 13.70
CA GLY A 120 -20.36 5.37 13.69
C GLY A 120 -20.37 3.91 14.16
N GLU A 121 -19.23 3.22 14.13
CA GLU A 121 -19.05 1.85 14.60
C GLU A 121 -18.78 1.83 16.11
N PRO A 122 -19.19 0.75 16.82
CA PRO A 122 -18.89 0.62 18.23
C PRO A 122 -17.38 0.47 18.47
N ASN A 123 -16.93 0.71 19.71
CA ASN A 123 -15.50 0.68 20.04
C ASN A 123 -14.90 -0.72 19.77
N PRO A 124 -13.88 -0.87 18.90
CA PRO A 124 -13.32 -2.18 18.59
C PRO A 124 -12.53 -2.82 19.75
N ALA A 125 -12.22 -2.10 20.83
CA ALA A 125 -11.70 -2.71 22.06
C ALA A 125 -12.72 -3.65 22.70
N ASP A 126 -14.01 -3.30 22.60
CA ASP A 126 -15.11 -3.99 23.30
C ASP A 126 -15.99 -4.81 22.34
N ASN A 127 -15.70 -4.80 21.04
CA ASN A 127 -16.55 -5.37 20.01
C ASN A 127 -15.74 -6.17 18.98
N ASP A 128 -16.23 -7.38 18.65
CA ASP A 128 -15.65 -8.20 17.58
C ASP A 128 -16.16 -7.76 16.21
N LEU A 129 -15.46 -6.79 15.60
CA LEU A 129 -15.81 -6.26 14.28
C LEU A 129 -14.96 -6.89 13.16
N SER A 130 -15.60 -7.12 12.02
CA SER A 130 -15.00 -7.75 10.83
C SER A 130 -13.66 -7.13 10.36
N PRO A 131 -13.45 -5.79 10.41
CA PRO A 131 -12.17 -5.20 10.03
C PRO A 131 -11.00 -5.53 10.97
N ASP A 132 -11.27 -5.89 12.23
CA ASP A 132 -10.26 -6.13 13.28
C ASP A 132 -9.94 -7.62 13.47
N GLN A 133 -10.87 -8.50 13.07
CA GLN A 133 -10.73 -9.95 13.21
C GLN A 133 -9.39 -10.51 12.68
N PRO A 134 -8.90 -10.11 11.48
CA PRO A 134 -7.60 -10.59 10.99
C PRO A 134 -6.45 -10.30 11.96
N TRP A 135 -6.45 -9.13 12.60
CA TRP A 135 -5.36 -8.76 13.49
C TRP A 135 -5.36 -9.58 14.77
N ARG A 136 -6.52 -9.79 15.38
CA ARG A 136 -6.65 -10.64 16.58
C ARG A 136 -6.15 -12.06 16.31
N HIS A 137 -6.54 -12.62 15.16
CA HIS A 137 -6.07 -13.92 14.70
C HIS A 137 -4.55 -13.95 14.49
N ASN A 138 -4.03 -12.95 13.75
CA ASN A 138 -2.62 -12.86 13.41
C ASN A 138 -1.70 -12.64 14.61
N GLN A 139 -2.19 -12.04 15.69
CA GLN A 139 -1.44 -11.93 16.96
C GLN A 139 -1.15 -13.29 17.59
N GLU A 140 -2.09 -14.23 17.54
CA GLU A 140 -1.85 -15.59 18.03
C GLU A 140 -0.99 -16.38 17.04
N LEU A 141 -1.29 -16.25 15.74
CA LEU A 141 -0.57 -16.95 14.69
C LEU A 141 0.92 -16.55 14.64
N ALA A 142 1.26 -15.28 14.82
CA ALA A 142 2.64 -14.78 14.81
C ALA A 142 3.54 -15.45 15.86
N LYS A 143 2.96 -15.90 16.99
CA LYS A 143 3.67 -16.63 18.05
C LYS A 143 4.05 -18.05 17.64
N THR A 144 3.40 -18.61 16.63
CA THR A 144 3.64 -19.98 16.15
C THR A 144 4.70 -20.05 15.04
N ILE A 145 5.10 -18.89 14.50
CA ILE A 145 6.12 -18.80 13.47
C ILE A 145 7.49 -19.08 14.09
N ARG A 146 8.26 -19.98 13.45
CA ARG A 146 9.61 -20.36 13.86
C ARG A 146 10.54 -19.13 14.05
N PRO A 147 11.55 -19.20 14.92
CA PRO A 147 12.40 -18.06 15.25
C PRO A 147 13.24 -17.53 14.06
N ASP A 148 13.67 -18.42 13.16
CA ASP A 148 14.49 -18.17 11.97
C ASP A 148 13.64 -18.00 10.69
N TRP A 149 12.41 -17.51 10.80
CA TRP A 149 11.47 -17.39 9.67
C TRP A 149 11.90 -16.44 8.56
N LEU A 150 12.85 -15.53 8.83
CA LEU A 150 13.45 -14.68 7.80
C LEU A 150 14.40 -15.46 6.89
N GLU A 151 14.88 -16.62 7.35
CA GLU A 151 15.61 -17.58 6.53
C GLU A 151 14.64 -18.52 5.82
N GLY A 152 15.10 -19.15 4.74
CA GLY A 152 14.34 -20.15 4.02
C GLY A 152 14.73 -20.26 2.57
N LYS A 153 14.07 -21.18 1.87
CA LYS A 153 14.23 -21.38 0.43
C LYS A 153 13.10 -20.67 -0.32
N SER A 154 13.45 -19.92 -1.36
CA SER A 154 12.47 -19.41 -2.32
C SER A 154 11.77 -20.59 -3.01
N ASP A 155 10.44 -20.51 -3.11
CA ASP A 155 9.62 -21.57 -3.69
C ASP A 155 8.45 -20.99 -4.50
N GLU A 156 8.53 -21.20 -5.82
CA GLU A 156 7.52 -20.75 -6.77
C GLU A 156 6.20 -21.52 -6.63
N ALA A 157 6.25 -22.81 -6.25
CA ALA A 157 5.03 -23.59 -6.01
C ALA A 157 4.30 -23.07 -4.77
N ALA A 158 5.03 -22.79 -3.68
CA ALA A 158 4.46 -22.15 -2.50
C ALA A 158 3.79 -20.80 -2.82
N THR A 159 4.41 -20.01 -3.69
CA THR A 159 3.86 -18.73 -4.16
C THR A 159 2.54 -18.93 -4.92
N ARG A 160 2.49 -19.90 -5.85
CA ARG A 160 1.27 -20.23 -6.61
C ARG A 160 0.15 -20.82 -5.74
N ASP A 161 0.51 -21.63 -4.76
CA ASP A 161 -0.43 -22.21 -3.81
C ASP A 161 -1.07 -21.12 -2.95
N LEU A 162 -0.26 -20.19 -2.41
CA LEU A 162 -0.79 -19.05 -1.67
C LEU A 162 -1.62 -18.13 -2.56
N LEU A 163 -1.19 -17.85 -3.80
CA LEU A 163 -1.97 -17.09 -4.75
C LEU A 163 -3.36 -17.71 -5.01
N THR A 164 -3.46 -19.03 -5.03
CA THR A 164 -4.74 -19.74 -5.14
C THR A 164 -5.63 -19.46 -3.93
N THR A 165 -5.08 -19.51 -2.71
CA THR A 165 -5.82 -19.14 -1.50
C THR A 165 -6.22 -17.67 -1.47
N LEU A 166 -5.37 -16.75 -1.94
CA LEU A 166 -5.73 -15.34 -2.05
C LEU A 166 -6.94 -15.11 -2.99
N ARG A 167 -7.13 -15.97 -4.01
CA ARG A 167 -8.27 -15.89 -4.93
C ARG A 167 -9.57 -16.39 -4.34
N THR A 168 -9.54 -17.43 -3.50
CA THR A 168 -10.75 -18.19 -3.12
C THR A 168 -10.98 -18.32 -1.62
N GLY A 169 -9.92 -18.27 -0.81
CA GLY A 169 -9.96 -18.46 0.65
C GLY A 169 -10.34 -17.19 1.41
N SER A 170 -10.63 -17.36 2.69
CA SER A 170 -10.91 -16.28 3.64
C SER A 170 -9.64 -15.53 4.08
N PRO A 171 -9.78 -14.38 4.76
CA PRO A 171 -8.64 -13.69 5.37
C PRO A 171 -7.80 -14.57 6.32
N SER A 172 -8.44 -15.44 7.10
CA SER A 172 -7.73 -16.38 7.99
C SER A 172 -7.02 -17.48 7.21
N ASP A 173 -7.65 -18.06 6.18
CA ASP A 173 -7.01 -19.11 5.35
C ASP A 173 -5.69 -18.60 4.73
N ALA A 174 -5.68 -17.35 4.26
CA ALA A 174 -4.49 -16.74 3.67
C ALA A 174 -3.37 -16.51 4.70
N ALA A 175 -3.71 -16.05 5.91
CA ALA A 175 -2.73 -15.86 6.97
C ALA A 175 -2.20 -17.20 7.51
N ASP A 176 -3.09 -18.17 7.74
CA ASP A 176 -2.75 -19.52 8.22
C ASP A 176 -1.81 -20.22 7.26
N GLN A 177 -2.12 -20.20 5.96
CA GLN A 177 -1.23 -20.77 4.95
C GLN A 177 0.12 -20.04 4.92
N ALA A 178 0.15 -18.71 5.04
CA ALA A 178 1.42 -17.97 5.10
C ALA A 178 2.28 -18.43 6.29
N ALA A 179 1.69 -18.58 7.48
CA ALA A 179 2.41 -19.10 8.64
C ALA A 179 2.86 -20.56 8.46
N GLU A 180 2.04 -21.41 7.83
CA GLU A 180 2.42 -22.79 7.49
C GLU A 180 3.64 -22.80 6.55
N LEU A 181 3.59 -22.02 5.45
CA LEU A 181 4.69 -21.89 4.49
C LEU A 181 5.98 -21.47 5.20
N LEU A 182 5.90 -20.42 6.01
CA LEU A 182 7.03 -19.94 6.81
C LEU A 182 7.56 -21.06 7.69
N ASN A 183 6.72 -21.79 8.43
CA ASN A 183 7.16 -22.89 9.29
C ASN A 183 7.77 -24.08 8.54
N ARG A 184 7.40 -24.33 7.28
CA ARG A 184 7.93 -25.42 6.43
C ARG A 184 9.31 -25.19 5.83
N GLY A 185 9.86 -23.98 5.93
CA GLY A 185 11.18 -23.67 5.37
C GLY A 185 11.15 -22.63 4.27
N ILE A 186 9.97 -22.10 3.93
CA ILE A 186 9.82 -21.19 2.81
C ILE A 186 10.24 -19.78 3.22
N ALA A 187 11.03 -19.13 2.36
CA ALA A 187 11.47 -17.76 2.56
C ALA A 187 10.27 -16.79 2.52
N PRO A 188 10.28 -15.71 3.31
CA PRO A 188 9.19 -14.74 3.33
C PRO A 188 8.99 -14.05 1.98
N ASP A 189 10.02 -13.96 1.14
CA ASP A 189 9.90 -13.37 -0.20
C ASP A 189 8.92 -14.13 -1.10
N SER A 190 8.78 -15.46 -0.97
CA SER A 190 7.75 -16.21 -1.70
C SER A 190 6.33 -15.90 -1.23
N VAL A 191 6.16 -15.55 0.04
CA VAL A 191 4.87 -15.07 0.57
C VAL A 191 4.57 -13.67 0.04
N TRP A 192 5.57 -12.78 0.04
CA TRP A 192 5.46 -11.42 -0.52
C TRP A 192 5.17 -11.43 -2.02
N ASP A 193 5.80 -12.31 -2.79
CA ASP A 193 5.52 -12.47 -4.22
C ASP A 193 4.04 -12.80 -4.46
N ALA A 194 3.45 -13.70 -3.65
CA ALA A 194 2.03 -14.02 -3.75
C ALA A 194 1.14 -12.81 -3.45
N VAL A 195 1.50 -12.02 -2.43
CA VAL A 195 0.78 -10.77 -2.09
C VAL A 195 0.86 -9.77 -3.24
N PHE A 196 2.05 -9.51 -3.79
CA PHE A 196 2.23 -8.54 -4.88
C PHE A 196 1.51 -8.97 -6.16
N VAL A 197 1.69 -10.22 -6.57
CA VAL A 197 1.06 -10.77 -7.77
C VAL A 197 -0.45 -10.88 -7.58
N GLY A 198 -0.94 -11.31 -6.41
CA GLY A 198 -2.36 -11.38 -6.09
C GLY A 198 -3.04 -10.02 -6.09
N SER A 199 -2.34 -9.00 -5.57
CA SER A 199 -2.82 -7.61 -5.61
C SER A 199 -2.87 -7.06 -7.04
N GLY A 200 -1.84 -7.33 -7.84
CA GLY A 200 -1.80 -6.98 -9.27
C GLY A 200 -2.89 -7.68 -10.07
N GLU A 201 -3.14 -8.97 -9.79
CA GLU A 201 -4.21 -9.72 -10.42
C GLU A 201 -5.59 -9.14 -10.06
N LEU A 202 -5.82 -8.77 -8.79
CA LEU A 202 -7.08 -8.15 -8.40
C LEU A 202 -7.31 -6.83 -9.14
N LEU A 203 -6.28 -5.99 -9.28
CA LEU A 203 -6.35 -4.77 -10.09
C LEU A 203 -6.67 -5.08 -11.56
N MET A 204 -6.01 -6.06 -12.17
CA MET A 204 -6.31 -6.48 -13.54
C MET A 204 -7.77 -6.94 -13.70
N ARG A 205 -8.28 -7.69 -12.72
CA ARG A 205 -9.62 -8.28 -12.76
C ARG A 205 -10.74 -7.28 -12.51
N GLN A 206 -10.46 -6.19 -11.78
CA GLN A 206 -11.36 -5.08 -11.56
C GLN A 206 -10.56 -3.77 -11.34
N PRO A 207 -10.19 -3.06 -12.42
CA PRO A 207 -9.49 -1.79 -12.30
C PRO A 207 -10.31 -0.76 -11.52
N GLY A 208 -9.66 -0.02 -10.63
CA GLY A 208 -10.29 1.01 -9.84
C GLY A 208 -9.72 1.13 -8.43
N ILE A 209 -10.41 1.93 -7.60
CA ILE A 209 -9.95 2.34 -6.27
C ILE A 209 -9.63 1.15 -5.36
N ILE A 210 -10.42 0.07 -5.38
CA ILE A 210 -10.14 -1.09 -4.53
C ILE A 210 -8.88 -1.85 -5.00
N GLY A 211 -8.79 -2.17 -6.29
CA GLY A 211 -7.64 -2.87 -6.86
C GLY A 211 -6.33 -2.10 -6.68
N LEU A 212 -6.33 -0.80 -6.96
CA LEU A 212 -5.12 0.03 -6.76
C LEU A 212 -4.75 0.10 -5.27
N HIS A 213 -5.74 0.16 -4.37
CA HIS A 213 -5.47 0.24 -2.94
C HIS A 213 -4.85 -1.02 -2.37
N THR A 214 -5.17 -2.17 -2.96
CA THR A 214 -4.53 -3.44 -2.61
C THR A 214 -3.02 -3.35 -2.80
N LEU A 215 -2.56 -2.82 -3.95
CA LEU A 215 -1.14 -2.63 -4.26
C LEU A 215 -0.48 -1.55 -3.40
N THR A 216 -1.12 -0.40 -3.21
CA THR A 216 -0.53 0.67 -2.38
C THR A 216 -0.44 0.29 -0.90
N THR A 217 -1.37 -0.55 -0.42
CA THR A 217 -1.31 -1.12 0.93
C THR A 217 -0.20 -2.16 1.02
N ALA A 218 -0.06 -3.00 -0.02
CA ALA A 218 1.01 -3.98 -0.10
C ALA A 218 2.40 -3.31 0.00
N ASN A 219 2.63 -2.24 -0.77
CA ASN A 219 3.83 -1.42 -0.69
C ASN A 219 4.05 -0.86 0.72
N ALA A 220 3.03 -0.22 1.30
CA ALA A 220 3.15 0.43 2.60
C ALA A 220 3.53 -0.55 3.71
N MET A 221 2.93 -1.75 3.71
CA MET A 221 3.25 -2.81 4.66
C MET A 221 4.62 -3.45 4.38
N ARG A 222 5.03 -3.62 3.11
CA ARG A 222 6.39 -4.11 2.79
C ARG A 222 7.46 -3.11 3.20
N TYR A 223 7.20 -1.82 3.00
CA TYR A 223 8.08 -0.76 3.46
C TYR A 223 8.23 -0.79 4.99
N ALA A 224 7.12 -0.84 5.72
CA ALA A 224 7.12 -0.94 7.18
C ALA A 224 7.83 -2.23 7.67
N PHE A 225 7.64 -3.35 6.98
CA PHE A 225 8.33 -4.61 7.26
C PHE A 225 9.84 -4.46 7.14
N GLY A 226 10.33 -3.82 6.08
CA GLY A 226 11.77 -3.61 5.86
C GLY A 226 12.38 -2.58 6.82
N ALA A 227 11.59 -1.58 7.21
CA ALA A 227 12.03 -0.49 8.08
C ALA A 227 11.94 -0.80 9.58
N SER A 228 11.01 -1.67 10.00
CA SER A 228 10.82 -2.02 11.40
C SER A 228 11.97 -2.86 11.91
N ALA A 229 12.43 -2.61 13.14
CA ALA A 229 13.40 -3.44 13.86
C ALA A 229 12.73 -4.49 14.78
N ASP A 230 11.42 -4.42 14.95
CA ASP A 230 10.65 -5.31 15.83
C ASP A 230 10.18 -6.56 15.06
N ASP A 231 10.65 -7.74 15.49
CA ASP A 231 10.36 -9.01 14.81
C ASP A 231 8.86 -9.35 14.83
N GLU A 232 8.17 -9.09 15.94
CA GLU A 232 6.72 -9.33 16.05
C GLU A 232 5.96 -8.45 15.04
N THR A 233 6.31 -7.17 14.93
CA THR A 233 5.71 -6.24 13.97
C THR A 233 5.96 -6.70 12.52
N ARG A 234 7.15 -7.20 12.18
CA ARG A 234 7.43 -7.77 10.85
C ARG A 234 6.53 -8.96 10.54
N ARG A 235 6.38 -9.91 11.48
CA ARG A 235 5.49 -11.06 11.33
C ARG A 235 4.05 -10.62 11.11
N LEU A 236 3.57 -9.70 11.96
CA LEU A 236 2.22 -9.17 11.89
C LEU A 236 1.94 -8.48 10.57
N LEU A 237 2.86 -7.62 10.08
CA LEU A 237 2.69 -6.92 8.81
C LEU A 237 2.58 -7.88 7.61
N LEU A 238 3.37 -8.97 7.59
CA LEU A 238 3.30 -9.98 6.54
C LEU A 238 1.95 -10.73 6.58
N LEU A 239 1.59 -11.30 7.75
CA LEU A 239 0.34 -12.04 7.91
C LEU A 239 -0.88 -11.17 7.62
N GLN A 240 -0.85 -9.92 8.05
CA GLN A 240 -1.95 -8.98 7.83
C GLN A 240 -2.13 -8.65 6.35
N ASN A 241 -1.04 -8.53 5.60
CA ASN A 241 -1.12 -8.28 4.17
C ASN A 241 -1.74 -9.47 3.43
N CYS A 242 -1.35 -10.70 3.81
CA CYS A 242 -2.00 -11.92 3.31
C CYS A 242 -3.51 -11.91 3.60
N ALA A 243 -3.91 -11.52 4.80
CA ALA A 243 -5.33 -11.44 5.17
C ALA A 243 -6.08 -10.29 4.48
N PHE A 244 -5.40 -9.20 4.14
CA PHE A 244 -6.01 -8.03 3.50
C PHE A 244 -6.36 -8.27 2.03
N VAL A 245 -5.57 -9.06 1.29
CA VAL A 245 -5.88 -9.33 -0.13
C VAL A 245 -7.29 -9.96 -0.30
N PRO A 246 -7.71 -10.99 0.49
CA PRO A 246 -9.10 -11.44 0.53
C PRO A 246 -10.12 -10.37 0.95
N LYS A 247 -9.81 -9.49 1.92
CA LYS A 247 -10.70 -8.36 2.30
C LYS A 247 -10.89 -7.35 1.16
N PHE A 248 -9.82 -7.07 0.41
CA PHE A 248 -9.89 -6.27 -0.81
C PHE A 248 -10.73 -6.93 -1.88
N ARG A 249 -10.58 -8.25 -2.08
CA ARG A 249 -11.43 -9.03 -3.00
C ARG A 249 -12.90 -8.97 -2.59
N GLU A 250 -13.24 -9.15 -1.31
CA GLU A 250 -14.61 -9.01 -0.80
C GLU A 250 -15.17 -7.59 -1.06
N SER A 251 -14.35 -6.56 -0.82
CA SER A 251 -14.71 -5.17 -1.10
C SER A 251 -14.94 -4.93 -2.60
N ALA A 252 -14.11 -5.50 -3.47
CA ALA A 252 -14.26 -5.43 -4.91
C ALA A 252 -15.55 -6.12 -5.39
N GLN A 253 -15.89 -7.29 -4.82
CA GLN A 253 -17.14 -8.01 -5.10
C GLN A 253 -18.37 -7.16 -4.77
N SER A 254 -18.35 -6.45 -3.63
CA SER A 254 -19.45 -5.56 -3.24
C SER A 254 -19.70 -4.39 -4.22
N ARG A 255 -18.70 -4.06 -5.05
CA ARG A 255 -18.74 -2.93 -6.00
C ARG A 255 -18.99 -3.36 -7.44
N GLY A 256 -19.13 -4.66 -7.70
CA GLY A 256 -19.46 -5.18 -9.01
C GLY A 256 -18.75 -6.49 -9.33
N ARG A 257 -18.95 -6.96 -10.57
CA ARG A 257 -18.33 -8.20 -11.05
C ARG A 257 -16.81 -8.06 -11.06
N ILE A 258 -16.13 -9.07 -10.54
CA ILE A 258 -14.69 -9.28 -10.73
C ILE A 258 -14.54 -10.23 -11.92
N SER A 259 -13.66 -9.92 -12.87
CA SER A 259 -13.37 -10.80 -14.00
C SER A 259 -12.88 -12.18 -13.55
N ASP A 260 -13.20 -13.23 -14.30
CA ASP A 260 -12.72 -14.60 -14.08
C ASP A 260 -11.30 -14.81 -14.64
N THR A 261 -10.75 -13.82 -15.35
CA THR A 261 -9.39 -13.84 -15.88
C THR A 261 -8.35 -13.91 -14.75
N THR A 262 -7.29 -14.66 -14.96
CA THR A 262 -6.14 -14.80 -14.05
C THR A 262 -4.85 -14.34 -14.73
N ILE A 263 -3.76 -14.22 -13.97
CA ILE A 263 -2.43 -13.94 -14.52
C ILE A 263 -1.98 -14.98 -15.57
N ASN A 264 -2.54 -16.19 -15.53
CA ASN A 264 -2.20 -17.25 -16.47
C ASN A 264 -2.78 -16.99 -17.86
N ASP A 265 -3.81 -16.14 -17.96
CA ASP A 265 -4.43 -15.77 -19.23
C ASP A 265 -3.77 -14.54 -19.88
N LEU A 266 -2.67 -14.06 -19.31
CA LEU A 266 -1.91 -12.91 -19.79
C LEU A 266 -0.69 -13.38 -20.58
N GLU A 267 -0.91 -13.88 -21.78
CA GLU A 267 0.18 -14.37 -22.64
C GLU A 267 1.08 -13.22 -23.13
N PRO A 268 2.42 -13.40 -23.14
CA PRO A 268 3.34 -12.42 -23.71
C PRO A 268 3.06 -12.16 -25.19
N ARG A 269 3.13 -10.90 -25.60
CA ARG A 269 3.05 -10.49 -27.01
C ARG A 269 4.19 -9.56 -27.35
N THR A 270 4.97 -9.86 -28.37
CA THR A 270 6.01 -8.96 -28.86
C THR A 270 5.40 -7.67 -29.40
N PRO A 271 5.84 -6.47 -28.95
CA PRO A 271 5.47 -5.21 -29.59
C PRO A 271 6.12 -5.12 -30.99
N ASP A 272 5.40 -4.55 -31.96
CA ASP A 272 5.80 -4.45 -33.37
C ASP A 272 6.92 -3.43 -33.62
N GLY A 273 7.16 -2.50 -32.69
CA GLY A 273 8.22 -1.51 -32.75
C GLY A 273 9.62 -2.12 -33.02
N LYS A 274 10.43 -1.48 -33.86
CA LYS A 274 11.75 -2.00 -34.27
C LYS A 274 12.86 -1.58 -33.31
N SER A 275 12.71 -0.42 -32.67
CA SER A 275 13.60 0.05 -31.62
C SER A 275 12.95 -0.04 -30.23
N ALA A 276 13.75 -0.01 -29.17
CA ALA A 276 13.22 0.01 -27.80
C ALA A 276 12.28 1.20 -27.56
N ALA A 277 12.58 2.37 -28.12
CA ALA A 277 11.73 3.56 -28.01
C ALA A 277 10.37 3.35 -28.70
N GLU A 278 10.37 2.82 -29.93
CA GLU A 278 9.13 2.52 -30.65
C GLU A 278 8.27 1.47 -29.94
N LYS A 279 8.89 0.42 -29.39
CA LYS A 279 8.19 -0.61 -28.60
C LYS A 279 7.53 -0.01 -27.35
N LEU A 280 8.24 0.87 -26.64
CA LEU A 280 7.69 1.55 -25.45
C LEU A 280 6.56 2.52 -25.81
N ASP A 281 6.72 3.30 -26.88
CA ASP A 281 5.68 4.21 -27.37
C ASP A 281 4.41 3.44 -27.75
N GLU A 282 4.56 2.28 -28.40
CA GLU A 282 3.46 1.38 -28.72
C GLU A 282 2.77 0.84 -27.46
N ILE A 283 3.53 0.34 -26.48
CA ILE A 283 3.01 -0.17 -25.19
C ILE A 283 2.15 0.90 -24.50
N PHE A 284 2.68 2.12 -24.33
CA PHE A 284 1.96 3.16 -23.61
C PHE A 284 0.85 3.81 -24.43
N ALA A 285 0.91 3.75 -25.77
CA ALA A 285 -0.23 4.10 -26.62
C ALA A 285 -1.38 3.11 -26.41
N GLU A 286 -1.07 1.81 -26.38
CA GLU A 286 -2.02 0.73 -26.11
C GLU A 286 -2.64 0.87 -24.72
N ALA A 287 -1.84 1.22 -23.71
CA ALA A 287 -2.32 1.41 -22.33
C ALA A 287 -3.47 2.42 -22.23
N SER A 288 -3.55 3.39 -23.13
CA SER A 288 -4.63 4.40 -23.13
C SER A 288 -5.99 3.83 -23.56
N GLY A 289 -6.02 2.66 -24.20
CA GLY A 289 -7.24 2.04 -24.75
C GLY A 289 -7.46 0.59 -24.29
N ASP A 290 -6.47 -0.28 -24.50
CA ASP A 290 -6.53 -1.70 -24.14
C ASP A 290 -5.38 -2.07 -23.20
N ARG A 291 -5.65 -1.95 -21.90
CA ARG A 291 -4.67 -2.25 -20.85
C ARG A 291 -4.24 -3.72 -20.82
N ARG A 292 -5.09 -4.64 -21.30
CA ARG A 292 -4.74 -6.06 -21.37
C ARG A 292 -3.72 -6.31 -22.49
N GLN A 293 -3.92 -5.70 -23.66
CA GLN A 293 -2.92 -5.75 -24.72
C GLN A 293 -1.63 -5.04 -24.32
N ALA A 294 -1.70 -3.91 -23.62
CA ALA A 294 -0.52 -3.25 -23.09
C ALA A 294 0.26 -4.15 -22.12
N ALA A 295 -0.43 -4.83 -21.20
CA ALA A 295 0.19 -5.76 -20.26
C ALA A 295 0.86 -6.96 -20.98
N ALA A 296 0.19 -7.54 -21.98
CA ALA A 296 0.77 -8.59 -22.82
C ALA A 296 2.03 -8.10 -23.56
N LYS A 297 1.99 -6.87 -24.08
CA LYS A 297 3.14 -6.22 -24.75
C LYS A 297 4.31 -5.95 -23.82
N ILE A 298 4.05 -5.55 -22.57
CA ILE A 298 5.08 -5.42 -21.53
C ILE A 298 5.75 -6.78 -21.29
N ARG A 299 4.96 -7.85 -21.13
CA ARG A 299 5.51 -9.20 -20.94
C ARG A 299 6.38 -9.63 -22.12
N GLY A 300 5.94 -9.39 -23.36
CA GLY A 300 6.73 -9.72 -24.55
C GLY A 300 8.02 -8.90 -24.65
N TYR A 301 7.96 -7.59 -24.38
CA TYR A 301 9.13 -6.72 -24.35
C TYR A 301 10.19 -7.21 -23.36
N LEU A 302 9.79 -7.55 -22.13
CA LEU A 302 10.72 -8.01 -21.09
C LEU A 302 11.25 -9.43 -21.38
N ALA A 303 10.40 -10.32 -21.90
CA ALA A 303 10.82 -11.68 -22.29
C ALA A 303 11.87 -11.68 -23.42
N GLU A 304 11.89 -10.66 -24.28
CA GLU A 304 12.90 -10.47 -25.33
C GLU A 304 14.19 -9.77 -24.84
N GLY A 305 14.32 -9.51 -23.53
CA GLY A 305 15.47 -8.81 -22.94
C GLY A 305 15.36 -7.29 -23.01
N GLY A 306 14.15 -6.74 -23.17
CA GLY A 306 13.89 -5.31 -23.03
C GLY A 306 14.28 -4.79 -21.64
N ASP A 307 14.71 -3.53 -21.57
CA ASP A 307 15.16 -2.93 -20.31
C ASP A 307 13.97 -2.52 -19.44
N PRO A 308 13.76 -3.14 -18.27
CA PRO A 308 12.68 -2.76 -17.35
C PRO A 308 12.83 -1.32 -16.83
N HIS A 309 14.05 -0.79 -16.72
CA HIS A 309 14.26 0.59 -16.26
C HIS A 309 13.79 1.61 -17.29
N ALA A 310 14.02 1.37 -18.59
CA ALA A 310 13.48 2.20 -19.66
C ALA A 310 11.93 2.24 -19.66
N LEU A 311 11.28 1.11 -19.33
CA LEU A 311 9.83 1.05 -19.15
C LEU A 311 9.38 1.87 -17.93
N ILE A 312 10.01 1.64 -16.77
CA ILE A 312 9.72 2.36 -15.52
C ILE A 312 9.90 3.88 -15.71
N ASP A 313 10.97 4.32 -16.36
CA ASP A 313 11.23 5.74 -16.60
C ASP A 313 10.23 6.35 -17.58
N THR A 314 9.73 5.58 -18.53
CA THR A 314 8.65 6.01 -19.42
C THR A 314 7.33 6.16 -18.65
N ALA A 315 6.98 5.19 -17.80
CA ALA A 315 5.82 5.28 -16.91
C ALA A 315 5.90 6.52 -16.01
N ARG A 316 7.05 6.77 -15.36
CA ARG A 316 7.28 7.95 -14.49
C ARG A 316 7.05 9.26 -15.25
N ARG A 317 7.62 9.39 -16.44
CA ARG A 317 7.44 10.59 -17.28
C ARG A 317 5.97 10.82 -17.61
N LEU A 318 5.22 9.75 -17.90
CA LEU A 318 3.78 9.84 -18.18
C LEU A 318 2.98 10.21 -16.94
N VAL A 319 3.29 9.66 -15.76
CA VAL A 319 2.64 10.05 -14.50
C VAL A 319 2.75 11.55 -14.25
N PHE A 320 3.94 12.15 -14.42
CA PHE A 320 4.09 13.60 -14.23
C PHE A 320 3.34 14.44 -15.29
N ARG A 321 3.21 13.92 -16.51
CA ARG A 321 2.53 14.64 -17.61
C ARG A 321 1.01 14.51 -17.58
N LYS A 322 0.52 13.33 -17.20
CA LYS A 322 -0.88 12.90 -17.36
C LYS A 322 -1.61 12.77 -16.03
N GLY A 323 -0.91 12.38 -14.96
CA GLY A 323 -1.49 12.17 -13.65
C GLY A 323 -2.13 13.45 -13.13
N ASN A 324 -3.37 13.34 -12.65
CA ASN A 324 -4.16 14.48 -12.18
C ASN A 324 -4.85 14.22 -10.84
N ASP A 325 -4.70 13.00 -10.32
CA ASP A 325 -5.29 12.55 -9.08
C ASP A 325 -4.21 11.96 -8.15
N ALA A 326 -4.40 12.08 -6.83
CA ALA A 326 -3.43 11.57 -5.84
C ALA A 326 -3.19 10.06 -5.96
N HIS A 327 -4.17 9.31 -6.48
CA HIS A 327 -4.06 7.89 -6.77
C HIS A 327 -3.00 7.63 -7.85
N ASP A 328 -2.87 8.46 -8.88
CA ASP A 328 -1.86 8.28 -9.94
C ASP A 328 -0.44 8.28 -9.37
N TYR A 329 -0.15 9.24 -8.49
CA TYR A 329 1.16 9.42 -7.88
C TYR A 329 1.48 8.37 -6.82
N LYS A 330 0.54 8.07 -5.91
CA LYS A 330 0.79 7.08 -4.85
C LYS A 330 0.85 5.66 -5.41
N PHE A 331 0.00 5.33 -6.39
CA PHE A 331 0.00 4.05 -7.07
C PHE A 331 1.31 3.82 -7.83
N SER A 332 1.68 4.76 -8.70
CA SER A 332 2.91 4.61 -9.49
C SER A 332 4.16 4.58 -8.62
N SER A 333 4.23 5.39 -7.55
CA SER A 333 5.34 5.32 -6.61
C SER A 333 5.44 3.94 -5.95
N ALA A 334 4.31 3.37 -5.51
CA ALA A 334 4.25 2.05 -4.89
C ALA A 334 4.72 0.93 -5.84
N VAL A 335 4.07 0.79 -7.00
CA VAL A 335 4.35 -0.35 -7.90
C VAL A 335 5.72 -0.27 -8.57
N LEU A 336 6.27 0.94 -8.78
CA LEU A 336 7.60 1.10 -9.35
C LEU A 336 8.71 0.93 -8.30
N GLU A 337 8.42 1.15 -7.01
CA GLU A 337 9.30 0.79 -5.89
C GLU A 337 9.30 -0.73 -5.67
N ASP A 338 8.11 -1.34 -5.60
CA ASP A 338 7.93 -2.77 -5.31
C ASP A 338 8.54 -3.68 -6.39
N TYR A 339 8.71 -3.20 -7.63
CA TYR A 339 9.43 -3.92 -8.67
C TYR A 339 10.80 -4.46 -8.19
N ALA A 340 11.51 -3.68 -7.37
CA ALA A 340 12.81 -4.09 -6.83
C ALA A 340 12.71 -5.17 -5.74
N HIS A 341 11.53 -5.34 -5.14
CA HIS A 341 11.25 -6.27 -4.05
C HIS A 341 10.57 -7.58 -4.50
N VAL A 342 10.03 -7.64 -5.72
CA VAL A 342 9.46 -8.86 -6.29
C VAL A 342 10.57 -9.76 -6.86
N SER A 343 10.48 -11.06 -6.63
CA SER A 343 11.46 -12.05 -7.11
C SER A 343 11.42 -12.21 -8.63
N SER A 344 12.54 -12.62 -9.23
CA SER A 344 12.72 -12.73 -10.69
C SER A 344 11.60 -13.47 -11.44
N PRO A 345 11.04 -14.60 -10.97
CA PRO A 345 9.98 -15.30 -11.71
C PRO A 345 8.70 -14.47 -11.89
N TYR A 346 8.46 -13.50 -11.01
CA TYR A 346 7.22 -12.71 -10.96
C TYR A 346 7.42 -11.24 -11.27
N ARG A 347 8.66 -10.74 -11.23
CA ARG A 347 9.00 -9.33 -11.33
C ARG A 347 8.46 -8.67 -12.61
N ASP A 348 8.63 -9.32 -13.75
CA ASP A 348 8.17 -8.78 -15.03
C ASP A 348 6.65 -8.86 -15.18
N LEU A 349 6.03 -9.93 -14.65
CA LEU A 349 4.58 -10.06 -14.57
C LEU A 349 3.99 -8.94 -13.69
N PHE A 350 4.60 -8.66 -12.54
CA PHE A 350 4.16 -7.59 -11.65
C PHE A 350 4.19 -6.22 -12.34
N LEU A 351 5.27 -5.93 -13.08
CA LEU A 351 5.36 -4.70 -13.85
C LEU A 351 4.27 -4.63 -14.94
N ALA A 352 3.99 -5.74 -15.63
CA ALA A 352 2.89 -5.82 -16.59
C ALA A 352 1.51 -5.56 -15.93
N LEU A 353 1.27 -6.10 -14.74
CA LEU A 353 0.02 -5.89 -13.99
C LEU A 353 -0.16 -4.43 -13.54
N SER A 354 0.93 -3.68 -13.35
CA SER A 354 0.84 -2.27 -12.97
C SER A 354 0.17 -1.38 -14.03
N VAL A 355 0.22 -1.78 -15.31
CA VAL A 355 -0.31 -0.96 -16.43
C VAL A 355 -1.83 -0.76 -16.37
N PHE A 356 -2.54 -1.59 -15.59
CA PHE A 356 -3.98 -1.48 -15.39
C PHE A 356 -4.39 -0.16 -14.70
N ASN A 357 -3.45 0.55 -14.06
CA ASN A 357 -3.69 1.89 -13.50
C ASN A 357 -2.57 2.90 -13.82
N LEU A 358 -1.60 2.57 -14.68
CA LEU A 358 -0.62 3.55 -15.18
C LEU A 358 -1.23 4.40 -16.31
N PRO A 359 -0.89 5.70 -16.37
CA PRO A 359 -1.30 6.54 -17.50
C PRO A 359 -0.68 6.08 -18.83
N GLY A 360 -1.49 6.11 -19.87
CA GLY A 360 -1.05 5.90 -21.25
C GLY A 360 -0.58 7.18 -21.93
N SER A 361 0.10 7.05 -23.07
CA SER A 361 0.67 8.19 -23.81
C SER A 361 -0.41 9.05 -24.49
N ARG A 362 -1.57 8.47 -24.79
CA ARG A 362 -2.73 9.14 -25.42
C ARG A 362 -3.76 9.65 -24.41
N ASP A 363 -3.55 9.43 -23.11
CA ASP A 363 -4.38 10.04 -22.07
C ASP A 363 -4.27 11.57 -22.13
N ARG A 364 -5.23 12.28 -21.54
CA ARG A 364 -5.20 13.75 -21.50
C ARG A 364 -4.02 14.24 -20.65
N ASP A 365 -3.33 15.30 -21.09
CA ASP A 365 -2.34 15.98 -20.26
C ASP A 365 -3.00 16.61 -19.02
N ASN A 366 -2.26 16.69 -17.93
CA ASN A 366 -2.66 17.43 -16.75
C ASN A 366 -2.81 18.92 -17.11
N GLN A 367 -3.92 19.55 -16.69
CA GLN A 367 -4.20 20.97 -16.96
C GLN A 367 -3.08 21.90 -16.46
N LEU A 368 -2.35 21.53 -15.42
CA LEU A 368 -1.18 22.28 -14.97
C LEU A 368 -0.05 22.27 -16.00
N VAL A 369 0.16 21.14 -16.69
CA VAL A 369 1.16 21.04 -17.76
C VAL A 369 0.75 21.92 -18.94
N GLU A 370 -0.53 21.89 -19.32
CA GLU A 370 -1.09 22.78 -20.34
C GLU A 370 -0.86 24.26 -19.97
N ARG A 371 -1.21 24.66 -18.74
CA ARG A 371 -1.00 26.03 -18.22
C ARG A 371 0.47 26.42 -18.18
N THR A 372 1.36 25.49 -17.79
CA THR A 372 2.81 25.75 -17.71
C THR A 372 3.40 25.97 -19.11
N ARG A 373 3.01 25.15 -20.09
CA ARG A 373 3.44 25.35 -21.49
C ARG A 373 2.94 26.67 -22.05
N ALA A 374 1.67 27.02 -21.80
CA ALA A 374 1.10 28.28 -22.23
C ALA A 374 1.77 29.51 -21.59
N ALA A 375 2.26 29.39 -20.34
CA ALA A 375 2.97 30.46 -19.65
C ALA A 375 4.44 30.64 -20.10
N LEU A 376 5.02 29.63 -20.75
CA LEU A 376 6.41 29.64 -21.24
C LEU A 376 6.50 29.85 -22.77
N ALA A 377 5.37 29.88 -23.47
CA ALA A 377 5.26 30.21 -24.88
C ALA A 377 5.09 31.73 -25.05
#